data_AF-A0A9P6CT20-F1
#
_entry.id   AF-A0A9P6CT20-F1
#
_cell.length_a   1.000
_cell.length_b   1.000
_cell.length_c   1.000
_cell.angle_alpha   90.00
_cell.angle_beta   90.00
_cell.angle_gamma   90.00
#
_symmetry.space_group_name_H-M   'P 1'
#
loop_
_entity.id
_entity.type
_entity.pdbx_description
1 polymer ?
#
loop_
_entity_poly.entity_id
_entity_poly.type
_entity_poly.pdbx_seq_one_letter_code
_entity_poly.pdbx_strand_id
1 'polypeptide(L)'
;MDNPDETKIKGNNTKYQSFLPDHPLYATHEVFCDQKRLHNVVPNFVGGSLPRPDIGDRERYCMTMLTLFRPWRTGEELKSVDQSWDEAFNNFQFSPRDTILINNLNLKYECLDARDDFHGELNRKMKKAHNINDIESDDESDYNNVDYDDYTVDSSRIPEHDVLGKKAKARQKVISEIDDILNKSGWTMGCSSTFKPLFDSKVTPEHYLTPGGWKTVI
;
A
#
# COMPACT_ATOMS: atom_id res chain seq x y z
N MET A 1 48.13 -29.85 13.46
CA MET A 1 48.09 -28.39 13.33
C MET A 1 46.63 -28.01 13.29
N ASP A 2 46.11 -27.70 14.46
CA ASP A 2 44.74 -27.30 14.69
C ASP A 2 44.51 -25.91 14.12
N ASN A 3 43.43 -25.74 13.35
CA ASN A 3 42.95 -24.44 12.91
C ASN A 3 41.67 -24.12 13.70
N PRO A 4 41.70 -23.23 14.70
CA PRO A 4 40.53 -22.89 15.48
C PRO A 4 40.03 -21.49 15.06
N ASP A 5 38.96 -21.43 14.25
CA ASP A 5 37.89 -20.44 14.46
C ASP A 5 36.71 -20.68 13.49
N GLU A 6 36.10 -21.87 13.59
CA GLU A 6 34.66 -21.95 13.31
C GLU A 6 33.94 -21.54 14.58
N THR A 7 33.67 -20.24 14.74
CA THR A 7 32.77 -19.77 15.78
C THR A 7 31.37 -20.30 15.50
N LYS A 8 31.11 -21.50 16.00
CA LYS A 8 29.77 -22.05 16.19
C LYS A 8 28.97 -21.00 16.97
N ILE A 9 28.11 -20.27 16.28
CA ILE A 9 27.09 -19.43 16.92
C ILE A 9 26.19 -20.40 17.69
N LYS A 10 26.50 -20.59 18.98
CA LYS A 10 25.62 -21.25 19.93
C LYS A 10 24.32 -20.46 19.91
N GLY A 11 23.26 -21.06 19.37
CA GLY A 11 21.92 -20.50 19.40
C GLY A 11 21.48 -20.34 20.85
N ASN A 12 21.77 -19.19 21.44
CA ASN A 12 21.16 -18.77 22.67
C ASN A 12 19.68 -18.57 22.33
N ASN A 13 18.85 -19.44 22.88
CA ASN A 13 17.39 -19.39 22.79
C ASN A 13 16.86 -18.23 23.65
N THR A 14 17.31 -17.01 23.38
CA THR A 14 16.82 -15.80 24.01
C THR A 14 15.57 -15.39 23.26
N LYS A 15 14.50 -15.12 24.01
CA LYS A 15 13.25 -14.54 23.51
C LYS A 15 13.52 -13.29 22.63
N TYR A 16 14.59 -12.57 22.92
CA TYR A 16 15.03 -11.35 22.26
C TYR A 16 16.20 -11.61 21.32
N GLN A 17 16.19 -10.93 20.17
CA GLN A 17 17.22 -10.97 19.15
C GLN A 17 17.91 -9.60 19.08
N SER A 18 19.22 -9.56 19.30
CA SER A 18 20.00 -8.33 19.16
C SER A 18 20.11 -7.91 17.69
N PHE A 19 20.32 -6.63 17.42
CA PHE A 19 20.62 -6.18 16.05
C PHE A 19 21.98 -6.72 15.58
N LEU A 20 22.37 -6.44 14.34
CA LEU A 20 23.74 -6.69 13.89
C LEU A 20 24.72 -5.69 14.51
N PRO A 21 26.01 -6.04 14.65
CA PRO A 21 27.03 -5.15 15.21
C PRO A 21 27.09 -3.75 14.55
N ASP A 22 26.83 -3.69 13.24
CA ASP A 22 26.88 -2.44 12.46
C ASP A 22 25.64 -1.55 12.64
N HIS A 23 24.60 -2.03 13.34
CA HIS A 23 23.38 -1.26 13.53
C HIS A 23 23.54 -0.25 14.68
N PRO A 24 23.11 1.03 14.53
CA PRO A 24 23.25 2.05 15.56
C PRO A 24 22.66 1.69 16.93
N LEU A 25 21.66 0.80 16.93
CA LEU A 25 20.98 0.35 18.15
C LEU A 25 21.48 -1.00 18.69
N TYR A 26 22.56 -1.56 18.12
CA TYR A 26 23.11 -2.87 18.51
C TYR A 26 23.31 -3.03 20.03
N ALA A 27 23.94 -2.04 20.65
CA ALA A 27 24.28 -2.09 22.07
C ALA A 27 23.11 -1.68 23.00
N THR A 28 22.05 -1.08 22.46
CA THR A 28 21.01 -0.42 23.27
C THR A 28 19.63 -1.07 23.17
N HIS A 29 19.35 -1.80 22.08
CA HIS A 29 18.02 -2.34 21.82
C HIS A 29 18.10 -3.80 21.38
N GLU A 30 17.03 -4.53 21.65
CA GLU A 30 16.80 -5.87 21.14
C GLU A 30 15.40 -5.97 20.54
N VAL A 31 15.24 -6.83 19.55
CA VAL A 31 13.98 -7.09 18.87
C VAL A 31 13.31 -8.30 19.50
N PHE A 32 12.04 -8.16 19.88
CA PHE A 32 11.20 -9.28 20.28
C PHE A 32 10.16 -9.56 19.20
N CYS A 33 10.09 -10.82 18.74
CA CYS A 33 9.03 -11.29 17.87
C CYS A 33 8.23 -12.38 18.57
N ASP A 34 6.94 -12.13 18.84
CA ASP A 34 6.04 -13.14 19.37
C ASP A 34 5.42 -13.95 18.24
N GLN A 35 6.03 -15.10 17.93
CA GLN A 35 5.56 -16.00 16.87
C GLN A 35 4.10 -16.44 17.07
N LYS A 36 3.61 -16.51 18.33
CA LYS A 36 2.22 -16.89 18.61
C LYS A 36 1.24 -15.84 18.13
N ARG A 37 1.62 -14.55 18.11
CA ARG A 37 0.78 -13.47 17.60
C ARG A 37 0.75 -13.40 16.08
N LEU A 38 1.64 -14.12 15.40
CA LEU A 38 1.71 -14.11 13.94
C LEU A 38 0.68 -15.02 13.28
N HIS A 39 -0.11 -15.83 14.01
CA HIS A 39 -1.03 -16.79 13.36
C HIS A 39 -2.18 -16.11 12.59
N ASN A 40 -2.72 -15.01 13.11
CA ASN A 40 -3.85 -14.28 12.53
C ASN A 40 -3.45 -12.83 12.21
N VAL A 41 -2.68 -12.63 11.14
CA VAL A 41 -2.24 -11.30 10.71
C VAL A 41 -2.69 -11.07 9.27
N VAL A 42 -3.36 -9.94 9.03
CA VAL A 42 -3.69 -9.46 7.70
C VAL A 42 -2.74 -8.32 7.37
N PRO A 43 -1.83 -8.48 6.40
CA PRO A 43 -0.96 -7.39 5.97
C PRO A 43 -1.78 -6.23 5.40
N ASN A 44 -1.52 -5.01 5.88
CA ASN A 44 -2.10 -3.79 5.32
C ASN A 44 -1.05 -3.09 4.46
N PHE A 45 -1.27 -3.02 3.15
CA PHE A 45 -0.37 -2.38 2.21
C PHE A 45 -0.78 -0.93 1.96
N VAL A 46 0.12 0.00 2.27
CA VAL A 46 -0.05 1.44 2.00
C VAL A 46 0.71 1.78 0.72
N GLY A 47 0.08 2.48 -0.22
CA GLY A 47 0.74 2.92 -1.46
C GLY A 47 0.14 2.42 -2.78
N GLY A 48 -1.10 1.92 -2.76
CA GLY A 48 -1.84 1.52 -3.96
C GLY A 48 -2.01 0.01 -4.09
N SER A 49 -2.53 -0.42 -5.25
CA SER A 49 -2.80 -1.84 -5.50
C SER A 49 -1.52 -2.62 -5.77
N LEU A 50 -1.43 -3.81 -5.19
CA LEU A 50 -0.42 -4.79 -5.56
C LEU A 50 -0.66 -5.26 -7.02
N PRO A 51 0.41 -5.66 -7.73
CA PRO A 51 0.27 -6.25 -9.06
C PRO A 51 -0.49 -7.56 -8.97
N ARG A 52 -1.29 -7.84 -10.00
CA ARG A 52 -2.02 -9.10 -10.14
C ARG A 52 -1.17 -10.15 -10.85
N PRO A 53 -1.39 -11.44 -10.57
CA PRO A 53 -0.68 -12.53 -11.26
C PRO A 53 -1.20 -12.77 -12.68
N ASP A 54 -2.47 -12.47 -12.93
CA ASP A 54 -3.23 -12.82 -14.14
C ASP A 54 -3.35 -11.67 -15.14
N ILE A 55 -3.13 -10.42 -14.69
CA ILE A 55 -3.26 -9.21 -15.51
C ILE A 55 -2.05 -8.31 -15.28
N GLY A 56 -1.54 -7.72 -16.36
CA GLY A 56 -0.47 -6.72 -16.32
C GLY A 56 0.92 -7.34 -16.53
N ASP A 57 1.92 -6.68 -15.95
CA ASP A 57 3.32 -7.06 -16.10
C ASP A 57 3.74 -8.14 -15.10
N ARG A 58 4.02 -9.34 -15.64
CA ARG A 58 4.48 -10.51 -14.87
C ARG A 58 5.81 -10.26 -14.16
N GLU A 59 6.76 -9.57 -14.79
CA GLU A 59 8.05 -9.30 -14.17
C GLU A 59 7.87 -8.41 -12.94
N ARG A 60 6.98 -7.42 -13.03
CA ARG A 60 6.62 -6.56 -11.88
C ARG A 60 5.92 -7.34 -10.77
N TYR A 61 5.03 -8.28 -11.11
CA TYR A 61 4.42 -9.17 -10.12
C TYR A 61 5.48 -9.99 -9.37
N CYS A 62 6.34 -10.69 -10.09
CA CYS A 62 7.40 -11.53 -9.54
C CYS A 62 8.37 -10.72 -8.67
N MET A 63 8.82 -9.56 -9.15
CA MET A 63 9.64 -8.63 -8.38
C MET A 63 8.97 -8.23 -7.07
N THR A 64 7.69 -7.88 -7.12
CA THR A 64 6.95 -7.42 -5.93
C THR A 64 6.81 -8.55 -4.90
N MET A 65 6.43 -9.76 -5.34
CA MET A 65 6.29 -10.90 -4.42
C MET A 65 7.63 -11.32 -3.81
N LEU A 66 8.72 -11.32 -4.58
CA LEU A 66 10.06 -11.57 -4.06
C LEU A 66 10.46 -10.50 -3.02
N THR A 67 10.22 -9.23 -3.31
CA THR A 67 10.55 -8.12 -2.39
C THR A 67 9.80 -8.24 -1.06
N LEU A 68 8.58 -8.78 -1.06
CA LEU A 68 7.77 -8.93 0.15
C LEU A 68 8.05 -10.20 0.94
N PHE A 69 8.33 -11.32 0.26
CA PHE A 69 8.33 -12.64 0.89
C PHE A 69 9.70 -13.34 0.90
N ARG A 70 10.67 -12.87 0.12
CA ARG A 70 12.07 -13.32 0.24
C ARG A 70 12.78 -12.40 1.22
N PRO A 71 13.53 -12.89 2.22
CA PRO A 71 14.39 -12.03 3.02
C PRO A 71 15.51 -11.45 2.18
N TRP A 72 15.73 -10.14 2.25
CA TRP A 72 16.81 -9.46 1.52
C TRP A 72 17.35 -8.26 2.31
N ARG A 73 18.63 -7.93 2.08
CA ARG A 73 19.25 -6.65 2.51
C ARG A 73 19.71 -5.79 1.35
N THR A 74 20.00 -6.43 0.22
CA THR A 74 20.42 -5.78 -1.03
C THR A 74 19.59 -6.34 -2.19
N GLY A 75 19.47 -5.59 -3.28
CA GLY A 75 18.73 -6.06 -4.45
C GLY A 75 19.33 -7.31 -5.11
N GLU A 76 20.65 -7.51 -4.97
CA GLU A 76 21.37 -8.68 -5.48
C GLU A 76 20.92 -9.98 -4.79
N GLU A 77 20.45 -9.89 -3.54
CA GLU A 77 19.89 -11.05 -2.83
C GLU A 77 18.52 -11.47 -3.35
N LEU A 78 17.84 -10.66 -4.15
CA LEU A 78 16.54 -11.01 -4.72
C LEU A 78 16.66 -11.77 -6.04
N LYS A 79 17.71 -11.51 -6.83
CA LYS A 79 17.84 -12.01 -8.20
C LYS A 79 19.28 -11.84 -8.71
N SER A 80 19.77 -12.81 -9.49
CA SER A 80 21.08 -12.70 -10.17
C SER A 80 21.01 -11.76 -11.38
N VAL A 81 22.14 -11.13 -11.74
CA VAL A 81 22.21 -10.13 -12.82
C VAL A 81 21.63 -10.63 -14.15
N ASP A 82 21.94 -11.88 -14.53
CA ASP A 82 21.52 -12.47 -15.82
C ASP A 82 20.19 -13.21 -15.77
N GLN A 83 19.54 -13.28 -14.61
CA GLN A 83 18.28 -13.99 -14.42
C GLN A 83 17.10 -13.10 -14.88
N SER A 84 15.90 -13.63 -15.07
CA SER A 84 14.65 -12.82 -15.10
C SER A 84 13.96 -12.78 -13.72
N TRP A 85 13.00 -11.87 -13.50
CA TRP A 85 12.26 -11.87 -12.23
C TRP A 85 11.34 -13.08 -12.11
N ASP A 86 10.73 -13.51 -13.22
CA ASP A 86 9.92 -14.72 -13.25
C ASP A 86 10.76 -15.97 -12.93
N GLU A 87 11.96 -16.10 -13.50
CA GLU A 87 12.89 -17.18 -13.14
C GLU A 87 13.29 -17.15 -11.67
N ALA A 88 13.60 -15.97 -11.12
CA ALA A 88 13.94 -15.82 -9.71
C ALA A 88 12.78 -16.19 -8.79
N PHE A 89 11.56 -15.86 -9.19
CA PHE A 89 10.35 -16.19 -8.47
C PHE A 89 10.09 -17.69 -8.48
N ASN A 90 10.20 -18.34 -9.64
CA ASN A 90 9.97 -19.78 -9.78
C ASN A 90 11.05 -20.63 -9.09
N ASN A 91 12.29 -20.12 -9.02
CA ASN A 91 13.39 -20.80 -8.34
C ASN A 91 13.39 -20.60 -6.81
N PHE A 92 12.70 -19.58 -6.30
CA PHE A 92 12.63 -19.33 -4.87
C PHE A 92 11.57 -20.20 -4.20
N GLN A 93 11.97 -20.90 -3.14
CA GLN A 93 11.07 -21.76 -2.40
C GLN A 93 10.37 -20.97 -1.28
N PHE A 94 9.16 -20.50 -1.56
CA PHE A 94 8.30 -19.85 -0.58
C PHE A 94 7.92 -20.81 0.56
N SER A 95 7.82 -20.29 1.78
CA SER A 95 7.30 -21.09 2.89
C SER A 95 5.81 -21.38 2.68
N PRO A 96 5.25 -22.45 3.25
CA PRO A 96 3.81 -22.74 3.13
C PRO A 96 2.93 -21.57 3.56
N ARG A 97 3.39 -20.80 4.55
CA ARG A 97 2.71 -19.60 5.02
C ARG A 97 2.74 -18.48 4.00
N ASP A 98 3.88 -18.25 3.35
CA ASP A 98 4.01 -17.20 2.32
C ASP A 98 3.12 -17.52 1.13
N THR A 99 3.07 -18.78 0.70
CA THR A 99 2.17 -19.23 -0.37
C THR A 99 0.70 -18.95 -0.04
N ILE A 100 0.27 -19.21 1.21
CA ILE A 100 -1.09 -18.88 1.66
C ILE A 100 -1.32 -17.38 1.60
N LEU A 101 -0.37 -16.57 2.06
CA LEU A 101 -0.49 -15.11 2.01
C LEU A 101 -0.56 -14.60 0.57
N ILE A 102 0.32 -15.05 -0.31
CA ILE A 102 0.33 -14.69 -1.74
C ILE A 102 -1.02 -15.04 -2.39
N ASN A 103 -1.57 -16.22 -2.10
CA ASN A 103 -2.87 -16.62 -2.61
C ASN A 103 -4.01 -15.74 -2.06
N ASN A 104 -3.96 -15.39 -0.77
CA ASN A 104 -4.95 -14.50 -0.17
C ASN A 104 -4.92 -13.09 -0.78
N LEU A 105 -3.74 -12.61 -1.20
CA LEU A 105 -3.63 -11.34 -1.93
C LEU A 105 -4.37 -11.42 -3.27
N ASN A 106 -4.28 -12.55 -3.97
CA ASN A 106 -5.00 -12.77 -5.22
C ASN A 106 -6.52 -12.89 -5.00
N LEU A 107 -6.94 -13.58 -3.93
CA LEU A 107 -8.36 -13.76 -3.59
C LEU A 107 -9.09 -12.42 -3.43
N LYS A 108 -8.42 -11.38 -2.91
CA LYS A 108 -9.00 -10.02 -2.84
C LYS A 108 -9.46 -9.54 -4.22
N TYR A 109 -8.63 -9.74 -5.25
CA TYR A 109 -8.95 -9.32 -6.62
C TYR A 109 -10.08 -10.17 -7.22
N GLU A 110 -10.11 -11.48 -6.95
CA GLU A 110 -11.19 -12.35 -7.40
C GLU A 110 -12.54 -11.92 -6.81
N CYS A 111 -12.57 -11.55 -5.53
CA CYS A 111 -13.78 -11.02 -4.89
C CYS A 111 -14.21 -9.67 -5.48
N LEU A 112 -13.27 -8.78 -5.79
CA LEU A 112 -13.56 -7.49 -6.42
C LEU A 112 -14.12 -7.68 -7.83
N ASP A 113 -13.51 -8.54 -8.64
CA ASP A 113 -13.98 -8.87 -9.99
C ASP A 113 -15.38 -9.48 -9.94
N ALA A 114 -15.63 -10.46 -9.06
CA ALA A 114 -16.96 -11.08 -8.91
C ALA A 114 -18.05 -10.07 -8.51
N ARG A 115 -17.72 -9.14 -7.61
CA ARG A 115 -18.62 -8.04 -7.22
C ARG A 115 -18.95 -7.14 -8.41
N ASP A 116 -17.92 -6.72 -9.14
CA ASP A 116 -18.06 -5.78 -10.25
C ASP A 116 -18.79 -6.44 -11.44
N ASP A 117 -18.54 -7.72 -11.71
CA ASP A 117 -19.27 -8.53 -12.69
C ASP A 117 -20.76 -8.64 -12.34
N PHE A 118 -21.07 -8.92 -11.07
CA PHE A 118 -22.46 -8.97 -10.59
C PHE A 118 -23.17 -7.62 -10.78
N HIS A 119 -22.53 -6.51 -10.41
CA HIS A 119 -23.09 -5.17 -10.65
C HIS A 119 -23.24 -4.86 -12.14
N GLY A 120 -22.26 -5.25 -12.96
CA GLY A 120 -22.31 -5.11 -14.40
C GLY A 120 -23.48 -5.86 -15.02
N GLU A 121 -23.76 -7.09 -14.56
CA GLU A 121 -24.91 -7.87 -14.97
C GLU A 121 -26.24 -7.26 -14.55
N LEU A 122 -26.36 -6.80 -13.31
CA LEU A 122 -27.57 -6.13 -12.81
C LEU A 122 -27.87 -4.87 -13.62
N ASN A 123 -26.86 -4.03 -13.86
CA ASN A 123 -27.02 -2.81 -14.66
C ASN A 123 -27.40 -3.13 -16.11
N ARG A 124 -26.83 -4.20 -16.70
CA ARG A 124 -27.22 -4.67 -18.03
C ARG A 124 -28.67 -5.17 -18.08
N LYS A 125 -29.12 -5.90 -17.06
CA LYS A 125 -30.52 -6.37 -16.94
C LYS A 125 -31.49 -5.21 -16.76
N MET A 126 -31.16 -4.24 -15.90
CA MET A 126 -31.95 -3.04 -15.67
C MET A 126 -32.06 -2.19 -16.95
N LYS A 127 -30.94 -1.95 -17.66
CA LYS A 127 -30.95 -1.25 -18.96
C LYS A 127 -31.78 -1.98 -20.01
N LYS A 128 -31.72 -3.32 -20.06
CA LYS A 128 -32.57 -4.12 -20.97
C LYS A 128 -34.06 -4.04 -20.61
N ALA A 129 -34.39 -3.99 -19.32
CA ALA A 129 -35.77 -3.85 -18.85
C ALA A 129 -36.33 -2.44 -19.12
N HIS A 130 -35.50 -1.39 -18.96
CA HIS A 130 -35.85 -0.01 -19.29
C HIS A 130 -35.87 0.28 -20.80
N ASN A 131 -35.35 -0.61 -21.65
CA ASN A 131 -35.45 -0.47 -23.11
C ASN A 131 -36.83 -0.88 -23.66
N ILE A 132 -37.85 -0.93 -22.81
CA ILE A 132 -39.28 -0.91 -23.16
C ILE A 132 -39.83 0.39 -22.53
N ASN A 133 -39.90 1.44 -23.36
CA ASN A 133 -40.37 2.81 -23.12
C ASN A 133 -39.28 3.85 -22.77
N ASP A 134 -39.01 4.70 -23.76
CA ASP A 134 -38.44 6.04 -23.64
C ASP A 134 -39.25 6.91 -22.65
N ILE A 135 -38.97 6.77 -21.36
CA ILE A 135 -39.31 7.79 -20.37
C ILE A 135 -38.07 7.97 -19.50
N GLU A 136 -37.47 9.16 -19.58
CA GLU A 136 -36.47 9.65 -18.63
C GLU A 136 -37.03 9.55 -17.21
N SER A 137 -36.78 8.44 -16.53
CA SER A 137 -36.96 8.33 -15.08
C SER A 137 -35.60 8.52 -14.42
N ASP A 138 -35.39 9.71 -13.89
CA ASP A 138 -34.24 10.12 -13.06
C ASP A 138 -34.29 9.50 -11.65
N ASP A 139 -34.58 8.20 -11.57
CA ASP A 139 -34.63 7.46 -10.31
C ASP A 139 -33.72 6.24 -10.41
N GLU A 140 -32.43 6.46 -10.13
CA GLU A 140 -31.49 5.38 -9.88
C GLU A 140 -31.29 5.29 -8.37
N SER A 141 -31.85 4.24 -7.78
CA SER A 141 -31.69 3.92 -6.37
C SER A 141 -30.21 3.78 -6.02
N ASP A 142 -29.76 4.80 -5.30
CA ASP A 142 -28.49 4.94 -4.63
C ASP A 142 -28.29 3.82 -3.60
N TYR A 143 -27.90 2.63 -4.06
CA TYR A 143 -27.22 1.66 -3.20
C TYR A 143 -25.79 2.15 -2.99
N ASN A 144 -25.69 3.15 -2.11
CA ASN A 144 -24.48 3.52 -1.40
C ASN A 144 -23.77 2.27 -0.88
N ASN A 145 -22.64 1.91 -1.50
CA ASN A 145 -21.57 1.25 -0.77
C ASN A 145 -20.40 2.23 -0.72
N VAL A 146 -20.45 3.06 0.31
CA VAL A 146 -19.33 3.84 0.81
C VAL A 146 -18.35 2.83 1.38
N ASP A 147 -17.37 2.40 0.58
CA ASP A 147 -16.14 1.85 1.14
C ASP A 147 -15.04 2.89 1.00
N TYR A 148 -14.46 3.19 2.16
CA TYR A 148 -13.60 4.32 2.46
C TYR A 148 -12.13 4.04 2.07
N ASP A 149 -11.83 2.88 1.47
CA ASP A 149 -10.47 2.44 1.16
C ASP A 149 -10.24 2.01 -0.31
N ASP A 150 -11.01 2.55 -1.27
CA ASP A 150 -10.73 2.36 -2.71
C ASP A 150 -9.52 3.20 -3.18
N TYR A 151 -8.33 2.82 -2.72
CA TYR A 151 -7.07 3.13 -3.41
C TYR A 151 -6.81 2.15 -4.58
N THR A 152 -7.84 1.43 -5.04
CA THR A 152 -7.72 0.26 -5.92
C THR A 152 -8.16 0.50 -7.36
N VAL A 153 -8.16 1.76 -7.81
CA VAL A 153 -8.28 2.06 -9.24
C VAL A 153 -7.05 1.51 -9.97
N ASP A 154 -7.21 0.32 -10.54
CA ASP A 154 -6.34 -0.20 -11.58
C ASP A 154 -6.36 0.79 -12.76
N SER A 155 -5.28 1.55 -12.88
CA SER A 155 -5.14 2.57 -13.93
C SER A 155 -5.17 1.97 -15.33
N SER A 156 -4.98 0.65 -15.48
CA SER A 156 -5.03 -0.04 -16.78
C SER A 156 -6.46 -0.37 -17.25
N ARG A 157 -7.46 -0.27 -16.36
CA ARG A 157 -8.87 -0.54 -16.66
C ARG A 157 -9.71 0.73 -16.83
N ILE A 158 -9.13 1.93 -16.84
CA ILE A 158 -9.88 3.14 -17.19
C ILE A 158 -10.17 3.04 -18.68
N PRO A 159 -11.43 2.76 -19.10
CA PRO A 159 -11.75 2.89 -20.51
C PRO A 159 -11.51 4.34 -20.87
N GLU A 160 -10.89 4.59 -22.02
CA GLU A 160 -10.77 5.91 -22.63
C GLU A 160 -12.17 6.39 -23.04
N HIS A 161 -13.00 6.68 -22.04
CA HIS A 161 -14.28 7.32 -22.18
C HIS A 161 -14.04 8.78 -21.84
N ASP A 162 -14.11 9.64 -22.85
CA ASP A 162 -14.23 11.10 -22.77
C ASP A 162 -15.40 11.58 -21.87
N VAL A 163 -16.15 10.66 -21.25
CA VAL A 163 -17.25 10.92 -20.34
C VAL A 163 -16.81 10.61 -18.93
N LEU A 164 -16.44 11.66 -18.19
CA LEU A 164 -16.22 11.60 -16.75
C LEU A 164 -17.42 10.92 -16.07
N GLY A 165 -17.18 9.77 -15.42
CA GLY A 165 -18.20 9.07 -14.64
C GLY A 165 -18.76 9.94 -13.51
N LYS A 166 -19.98 9.66 -13.02
CA LYS A 166 -20.65 10.43 -11.93
C LYS A 166 -19.71 10.66 -10.71
N LYS A 167 -18.93 9.65 -10.33
CA LYS A 167 -17.91 9.75 -9.25
C LYS A 167 -16.76 10.69 -9.60
N ALA A 168 -16.26 10.67 -10.82
CA ALA A 168 -15.21 11.60 -11.27
C ALA A 168 -15.73 13.04 -11.30
N LYS A 169 -16.99 13.26 -11.71
CA LYS A 169 -17.66 14.56 -11.63
C LYS A 169 -17.86 15.03 -10.20
N ALA A 170 -18.27 14.15 -9.29
CA ALA A 170 -18.40 14.47 -7.86
C ALA A 170 -17.04 14.85 -7.24
N ARG A 171 -15.98 14.08 -7.53
CA ARG A 171 -14.61 14.42 -7.11
C ARG A 171 -14.15 15.74 -7.71
N GLN A 172 -14.42 16.00 -8.98
CA GLN A 172 -14.06 17.26 -9.63
C GLN A 172 -14.80 18.45 -9.01
N LYS A 173 -16.06 18.26 -8.58
CA LYS A 173 -16.81 19.27 -7.84
C LYS A 173 -16.17 19.55 -6.47
N VAL A 174 -15.79 18.50 -5.75
CA VAL A 174 -15.09 18.63 -4.46
C VAL A 174 -13.72 19.30 -4.63
N ILE A 175 -12.94 18.92 -5.65
CA ILE A 175 -11.65 19.54 -5.97
C ILE A 175 -11.85 21.01 -6.31
N SER A 176 -12.84 21.34 -7.14
CA SER A 176 -13.17 22.73 -7.48
C SER A 176 -13.60 23.55 -6.26
N GLU A 177 -14.34 22.94 -5.32
CA GLU A 177 -14.75 23.60 -4.08
C GLU A 177 -13.55 23.86 -3.16
N ILE A 178 -12.63 22.90 -3.05
CA ILE A 178 -11.37 23.04 -2.32
C ILE A 178 -10.51 24.14 -2.94
N ASP A 179 -10.33 24.15 -4.25
CA ASP A 179 -9.57 25.19 -4.96
C ASP A 179 -10.16 26.58 -4.71
N ASP A 180 -11.49 26.71 -4.73
CA ASP A 180 -12.18 27.95 -4.40
C ASP A 180 -11.91 28.43 -2.97
N ILE A 181 -11.91 27.50 -2.00
CA ILE A 181 -11.59 27.82 -0.60
C ILE A 181 -10.13 28.24 -0.46
N LEU A 182 -9.21 27.53 -1.11
CA LEU A 182 -7.77 27.84 -1.09
C LEU A 182 -7.48 29.20 -1.76
N ASN A 183 -8.19 29.52 -2.84
CA ASN A 183 -8.12 30.83 -3.49
C ASN A 183 -8.65 31.94 -2.59
N LYS A 184 -9.84 31.77 -2.00
CA LYS A 184 -10.46 32.77 -1.11
C LYS A 184 -9.67 33.00 0.17
N SER A 185 -9.01 31.97 0.69
CA SER A 185 -8.16 32.07 1.88
C SER A 185 -6.76 32.62 1.59
N GLY A 186 -6.43 32.91 0.32
CA GLY A 186 -5.14 33.47 -0.08
C GLY A 186 -3.99 32.46 -0.10
N TRP A 187 -4.26 31.17 0.06
CA TRP A 187 -3.25 30.11 0.07
C TRP A 187 -2.60 29.87 -1.29
N THR A 188 -3.32 30.20 -2.37
CA THR A 188 -2.84 30.08 -3.76
C THR A 188 -2.30 31.39 -4.32
N MET A 189 -2.41 32.50 -3.58
CA MET A 189 -1.77 33.75 -4.00
C MET A 189 -0.28 33.52 -3.97
N GLY A 190 0.34 33.54 -5.15
CA GLY A 190 1.75 33.23 -5.34
C GLY A 190 2.59 33.89 -4.25
N CYS A 191 3.25 33.07 -3.44
CA CYS A 191 4.28 33.53 -2.54
C CYS A 191 5.25 34.35 -3.41
N SER A 192 5.28 35.67 -3.21
CA SER A 192 6.25 36.53 -3.89
C SER A 192 7.62 35.89 -3.62
N SER A 193 8.28 35.48 -4.70
CA SER A 193 9.42 34.56 -4.71
C SER A 193 10.71 35.14 -4.11
N THR A 194 10.58 36.13 -3.22
CA THR A 194 11.65 36.65 -2.38
C THR A 194 11.62 36.13 -0.94
N PHE A 195 10.63 35.33 -0.53
CA PHE A 195 10.73 34.63 0.75
C PHE A 195 11.69 33.44 0.62
N LYS A 196 12.99 33.69 0.79
CA LYS A 196 13.91 32.65 1.24
C LYS A 196 13.55 32.38 2.70
N PRO A 197 12.97 31.24 3.05
CA PRO A 197 12.92 30.89 4.45
C PRO A 197 14.37 30.79 4.93
N LEU A 198 14.79 31.72 5.80
CA LEU A 198 15.96 31.52 6.64
C LEU A 198 15.60 30.44 7.68
N PHE A 199 15.39 29.21 7.24
CA PHE A 199 15.45 28.06 8.14
C PHE A 199 16.91 27.61 8.25
N ASP A 200 17.76 28.50 8.74
CA ASP A 200 19.10 28.13 9.24
C ASP A 200 19.12 27.98 10.76
N SER A 201 18.01 28.25 11.43
CA SER A 201 17.81 27.86 12.83
C SER A 201 17.05 26.55 12.88
N LYS A 202 17.71 25.48 13.32
CA LYS A 202 17.04 24.30 13.87
C LYS A 202 15.91 24.80 14.78
N VAL A 203 14.66 24.41 14.49
CA VAL A 203 13.54 24.69 15.38
C VAL A 203 13.79 23.88 16.66
N THR A 204 14.35 24.53 17.66
CA THR A 204 14.46 23.97 19.01
C THR A 204 13.21 24.37 19.77
N PRO A 205 12.43 23.42 20.28
CA PRO A 205 11.28 23.77 21.12
C PRO A 205 11.77 24.53 22.35
N GLU A 206 11.08 25.60 22.75
CA GLU A 206 11.38 26.35 23.98
C GLU A 206 11.27 25.45 25.22
N HIS A 207 10.46 24.40 25.13
CA HIS A 207 10.25 23.44 26.21
C HIS A 207 10.37 22.01 25.70
N TYR A 208 11.32 21.27 26.26
CA TYR A 208 11.36 19.82 26.16
C TYR A 208 10.50 19.23 27.28
N LEU A 209 9.28 18.82 26.94
CA LEU A 209 8.41 18.07 27.84
C LEU A 209 8.45 16.59 27.48
N THR A 210 8.41 15.74 28.51
CA THR A 210 8.19 14.30 28.33
C THR A 210 6.78 14.06 27.77
N PRO A 211 6.51 12.89 27.15
CA PRO A 211 5.18 12.59 26.59
C PRO A 211 4.01 12.77 27.58
N GLY A 212 4.27 12.62 28.89
CA GLY A 212 3.28 12.89 29.94
C GLY A 212 3.07 14.39 30.24
N GLY A 213 4.11 15.21 30.14
CA GLY A 213 4.04 16.65 30.43
C GLY A 213 3.19 17.45 29.44
N TRP A 214 3.04 16.97 28.20
CA TRP A 214 2.16 17.58 27.21
C TRP A 214 0.67 17.45 27.53
N LYS A 215 0.27 16.44 28.32
CA LYS A 215 -1.13 16.24 28.71
C LYS A 215 -1.64 17.25 29.74
N THR A 216 -0.75 17.95 30.40
CA THR A 216 -1.06 18.95 31.44
C THR A 216 -1.06 20.39 30.92
N VAL A 217 -0.71 20.59 29.64
CA VAL A 217 -0.62 21.92 28.99
C VAL A 217 -1.85 22.19 28.10
N ILE A 218 -2.72 21.19 27.91
CA ILE A 218 -4.01 21.29 27.21
C ILE A 218 -5.11 21.26 28.28
#